data_AF-A0AAX4HQ70-F1
#
_entry.id   AF-A0AAX4HQ70-F1
#
_cell.length_a   1.000
_cell.length_b   1.000
_cell.length_c   1.000
_cell.angle_alpha   90.00
_cell.angle_beta   90.00
_cell.angle_gamma   90.00
#
_symmetry.space_group_name_H-M   'P 1'
#
loop_
_entity.id
_entity.type
_entity.pdbx_description
1 polymer ?
#
loop_
_entity_poly.entity_id
_entity_poly.type
_entity_poly.pdbx_seq_one_letter_code
_entity_poly.pdbx_strand_id
1 'polypeptide(L)'
;MNHFVKSIGLSVVLSASAFAAGKKEDYKNYYVPSFKEASFDDAEFIKEKKEWTKANRKIASQSSFSNSDMSADLQKLREEWLQVKTGDQMEALLKASQGKYGSYSEDTRYFLAQMQLALPLRGIVWRLRPLFEEGKGFLGNKSTHVTAVQAVRTMVSGLKTFLPTKQTDASIQFFTEPSVEMTKSQQFHSISQVQNFLMTTIIPAITEASNRITALSKDGAHKAFIWDNKMAFGTGTFDDEIHRFVGHGPAEINFTIASLARAQHNILVYCAYNQDQAITLAGEMGSHFGIDSSIFASKKDDLGMTDKERSTLVRRAVSKRFLELRNYEGSQYGSQLMKQAYIALKNSVVYFDRSNSYLQGRESSPAMSLNPIMFQEDGPMNLDKGIKNMKAVVSGIAEVRDPVSGETVTINVPAFYNNPPTSLAVLMATDFEGGEVQKTIKNKKGENLVVRNYTRGRSIAWDNNAWKQYVPSAEGQKPGYMADAQRIIQYSPGTSAVFGLPDMFVH
;
A
#
# COMPACT_ATOMS: atom_id res chain seq x y z
N MET A 1 6.11 8.49 -12.22
CA MET A 1 7.24 8.23 -11.28
C MET A 1 6.96 8.57 -9.82
N ASN A 2 6.26 9.64 -9.44
CA ASN A 2 5.93 9.90 -8.02
C ASN A 2 5.01 8.82 -7.41
N HIS A 3 3.95 8.45 -8.11
CA HIS A 3 3.16 7.24 -7.82
C HIS A 3 3.93 5.95 -7.97
N PHE A 4 5.01 5.95 -8.74
CA PHE A 4 5.71 4.78 -9.23
C PHE A 4 6.98 4.47 -8.42
N VAL A 5 7.60 5.45 -7.75
CA VAL A 5 8.60 5.30 -6.70
C VAL A 5 7.89 5.08 -5.37
N LYS A 6 6.73 5.75 -5.15
CA LYS A 6 5.81 5.41 -4.07
C LYS A 6 5.17 4.03 -4.26
N SER A 7 4.88 3.55 -5.47
CA SER A 7 4.34 2.21 -5.68
C SER A 7 5.40 1.16 -5.96
N ILE A 8 6.60 1.43 -6.48
CA ILE A 8 7.63 0.40 -6.57
C ILE A 8 8.40 0.30 -5.26
N GLY A 9 8.86 1.41 -4.68
CA GLY A 9 9.52 1.36 -3.39
C GLY A 9 8.59 0.78 -2.31
N LEU A 10 7.37 1.29 -2.21
CA LEU A 10 6.40 0.81 -1.22
C LEU A 10 5.65 -0.44 -1.65
N SER A 11 5.32 -0.71 -2.93
CA SER A 11 4.71 -2.00 -3.28
C SER A 11 5.75 -3.08 -3.44
N VAL A 12 7.03 -2.85 -3.74
CA VAL A 12 8.09 -3.88 -3.58
C VAL A 12 8.40 -4.06 -2.11
N VAL A 13 8.40 -3.02 -1.28
CA VAL A 13 8.54 -3.21 0.17
C VAL A 13 7.31 -3.89 0.76
N LEU A 14 6.07 -3.52 0.41
CA LEU A 14 4.83 -4.11 0.91
C LEU A 14 4.51 -5.46 0.26
N SER A 15 4.95 -5.71 -0.99
CA SER A 15 4.85 -7.05 -1.61
C SER A 15 6.03 -7.93 -1.21
N ALA A 16 7.23 -7.41 -0.92
CA ALA A 16 8.35 -8.21 -0.42
C ALA A 16 8.45 -8.26 1.12
N SER A 17 7.65 -7.50 1.87
CA SER A 17 7.52 -7.61 3.32
C SER A 17 6.49 -8.67 3.68
N ALA A 18 6.66 -9.90 3.23
CA ALA A 18 5.81 -10.99 3.66
C ALA A 18 6.65 -12.20 4.02
N PHE A 19 7.89 -12.04 4.50
CA PHE A 19 8.87 -13.06 4.18
C PHE A 19 10.14 -13.31 5.04
N ALA A 20 10.11 -14.26 6.02
CA ALA A 20 11.22 -15.00 6.69
C ALA A 20 11.14 -15.09 8.23
N ALA A 21 11.53 -16.25 8.76
CA ALA A 21 11.50 -16.54 10.20
C ALA A 21 12.76 -16.05 10.93
N GLY A 22 12.59 -15.39 12.08
CA GLY A 22 13.67 -14.84 12.90
C GLY A 22 13.68 -15.34 14.35
N LYS A 23 14.88 -15.28 14.95
CA LYS A 23 15.18 -15.63 16.35
C LYS A 23 14.50 -14.67 17.34
N LYS A 24 14.40 -15.09 18.62
CA LYS A 24 13.95 -14.27 19.76
C LYS A 24 14.60 -12.88 19.72
N GLU A 25 13.80 -11.84 19.51
CA GLU A 25 14.21 -10.46 19.67
C GLU A 25 14.14 -10.06 21.15
N ASP A 26 14.91 -9.04 21.55
CA ASP A 26 14.80 -8.43 22.87
C ASP A 26 13.70 -7.36 22.83
N TYR A 27 12.54 -7.68 23.41
CA TYR A 27 11.29 -6.97 23.15
C TYR A 27 11.08 -5.67 23.96
N LYS A 28 12.07 -5.25 24.75
CA LYS A 28 11.88 -4.22 25.79
C LYS A 28 12.09 -2.77 25.33
N ASN A 29 12.64 -2.52 24.14
CA ASN A 29 13.06 -1.18 23.70
C ASN A 29 12.62 -0.81 22.27
N TYR A 30 11.39 -1.15 21.85
CA TYR A 30 10.94 -0.73 20.52
C TYR A 30 10.50 0.73 20.47
N TYR A 31 10.95 1.42 19.41
CA TYR A 31 10.48 2.73 19.03
C TYR A 31 9.06 2.66 18.46
N VAL A 32 8.14 3.45 19.04
CA VAL A 32 6.81 3.69 18.48
C VAL A 32 6.76 5.13 17.95
N PRO A 33 6.55 5.35 16.65
CA PRO A 33 6.40 6.69 16.10
C PRO A 33 5.12 7.35 16.61
N SER A 34 5.11 8.67 16.75
CA SER A 34 3.93 9.44 17.14
C SER A 34 3.56 10.40 16.03
N PHE A 35 2.31 10.34 15.57
CA PHE A 35 1.79 11.23 14.54
C PHE A 35 0.80 12.22 15.13
N LYS A 36 0.84 13.46 14.64
CA LYS A 36 -0.21 14.44 14.91
C LYS A 36 -1.44 14.08 14.09
N GLU A 37 -2.57 13.95 14.74
CA GLU A 37 -3.85 13.72 14.08
C GLU A 37 -4.33 14.98 13.35
N ALA A 38 -4.72 14.83 12.10
CA ALA A 38 -5.31 15.87 11.27
C ALA A 38 -6.83 15.93 11.49
N SER A 39 -7.39 17.13 11.37
CA SER A 39 -8.84 17.37 11.53
C SER A 39 -9.53 17.59 10.20
N PHE A 40 -10.76 17.08 10.09
CA PHE A 40 -11.70 17.43 9.01
C PHE A 40 -12.17 18.89 9.10
N ASP A 41 -12.19 19.46 10.31
CA ASP A 41 -12.68 20.81 10.60
C ASP A 41 -11.51 21.80 10.85
N ASP A 42 -10.39 21.58 10.19
CA ASP A 42 -9.21 22.43 10.31
C ASP A 42 -9.49 23.84 9.76
N ALA A 43 -9.60 24.82 10.66
CA ALA A 43 -9.93 26.19 10.33
C ALA A 43 -8.89 26.85 9.40
N GLU A 44 -7.61 26.47 9.50
CA GLU A 44 -6.55 26.96 8.63
C GLU A 44 -6.81 26.50 7.18
N PHE A 45 -7.11 25.22 7.00
CA PHE A 45 -7.48 24.65 5.70
C PHE A 45 -8.77 25.27 5.13
N ILE A 46 -9.80 25.48 5.94
CA ILE A 46 -11.06 26.11 5.48
C ILE A 46 -10.79 27.53 4.96
N LYS A 47 -9.92 28.29 5.63
CA LYS A 47 -9.50 29.61 5.17
C LYS A 47 -8.69 29.53 3.87
N GLU A 48 -7.70 28.65 3.81
CA GLU A 48 -6.86 28.42 2.63
C GLU A 48 -7.71 28.06 1.40
N LYS A 49 -8.66 27.11 1.55
CA LYS A 49 -9.58 26.70 0.49
C LYS A 49 -10.42 27.86 -0.05
N LYS A 50 -10.90 28.74 0.82
CA LYS A 50 -11.67 29.93 0.41
C LYS A 50 -10.82 30.91 -0.40
N GLU A 51 -9.59 31.16 0.03
CA GLU A 51 -8.65 32.01 -0.70
C GLU A 51 -8.28 31.41 -2.06
N TRP A 52 -8.01 30.10 -2.07
CA TRP A 52 -7.76 29.34 -3.29
C TRP A 52 -8.91 29.54 -4.27
N THR A 53 -10.15 29.28 -3.84
CA THR A 53 -11.35 29.32 -4.71
C THR A 53 -11.52 30.68 -5.38
N LYS A 54 -11.14 31.77 -4.71
CA LYS A 54 -11.14 33.11 -5.29
C LYS A 54 -10.08 33.31 -6.38
N ALA A 55 -8.96 32.60 -6.30
CA ALA A 55 -7.84 32.75 -7.23
C ALA A 55 -8.07 32.10 -8.61
N ASN A 56 -9.15 31.33 -8.82
CA ASN A 56 -9.58 30.80 -10.13
C ASN A 56 -8.49 30.08 -10.98
N ARG A 57 -7.45 29.52 -10.35
CA ARG A 57 -6.41 28.77 -11.07
C ARG A 57 -6.98 27.52 -11.79
N LYS A 58 -6.35 27.12 -12.89
CA LYS A 58 -6.67 25.86 -13.59
C LYS A 58 -5.99 24.67 -12.91
N ILE A 59 -6.63 23.48 -12.94
CA ILE A 59 -6.06 22.24 -12.39
C ILE A 59 -4.83 21.84 -13.23
N ALA A 60 -3.95 21.02 -12.66
CA ALA A 60 -2.66 20.63 -13.22
C ALA A 60 -2.69 20.20 -14.70
N SER A 61 -3.76 19.52 -15.14
CA SER A 61 -3.95 19.05 -16.52
C SER A 61 -4.40 20.10 -17.53
N GLN A 62 -4.81 21.29 -17.08
CA GLN A 62 -5.40 22.36 -17.91
C GLN A 62 -4.48 23.59 -18.06
N SER A 63 -3.21 23.47 -17.65
CA SER A 63 -2.32 24.61 -17.52
C SER A 63 -1.24 24.61 -18.61
N SER A 64 -0.97 25.77 -19.22
CA SER A 64 0.06 25.99 -20.24
C SER A 64 1.43 26.26 -19.60
N PHE A 65 1.91 25.34 -18.76
CA PHE A 65 3.24 25.48 -18.16
C PHE A 65 4.34 25.18 -19.17
N SER A 66 5.50 25.77 -18.93
CA SER A 66 6.67 25.71 -19.79
C SER A 66 7.96 25.61 -18.96
N ASN A 67 9.10 25.45 -19.63
CA ASN A 67 10.39 25.42 -18.97
C ASN A 67 10.69 26.71 -18.17
N SER A 68 10.23 27.87 -18.63
CA SER A 68 10.48 29.15 -17.94
C SER A 68 9.71 29.29 -16.62
N ASP A 69 8.69 28.47 -16.40
CA ASP A 69 7.92 28.47 -15.14
C ASP A 69 8.62 27.66 -14.03
N MET A 70 9.62 26.84 -14.37
CA MET A 70 10.43 26.09 -13.42
C MET A 70 11.52 26.98 -12.82
N SER A 71 11.81 26.80 -11.54
CA SER A 71 12.97 27.45 -10.91
C SER A 71 14.29 27.03 -11.56
N ALA A 72 15.29 27.92 -11.52
CA ALA A 72 16.58 27.68 -12.16
C ALA A 72 17.31 26.45 -11.56
N ASP A 73 17.20 26.25 -10.25
CA ASP A 73 17.77 25.07 -9.58
C ASP A 73 17.00 23.78 -9.91
N LEU A 74 15.68 23.83 -10.13
CA LEU A 74 14.94 22.66 -10.61
C LEU A 74 15.30 22.33 -12.06
N GLN A 75 15.47 23.33 -12.93
CA GLN A 75 15.92 23.11 -14.31
C GLN A 75 17.30 22.42 -14.33
N LYS A 76 18.23 22.90 -13.50
CA LYS A 76 19.55 22.29 -13.33
C LYS A 76 19.45 20.86 -12.78
N LEU A 77 18.68 20.66 -11.71
CA LEU A 77 18.48 19.32 -11.14
C LEU A 77 17.86 18.36 -12.15
N ARG A 78 16.91 18.82 -12.97
CA ARG A 78 16.35 18.03 -14.08
C ARG A 78 17.42 17.66 -15.09
N GLU A 79 18.26 18.58 -15.52
CA GLU A 79 19.32 18.29 -16.48
C GLU A 79 20.28 17.23 -15.91
N GLU A 80 20.70 17.37 -14.66
CA GLU A 80 21.52 16.37 -13.96
C GLU A 80 20.80 15.02 -13.87
N TRP A 81 19.52 15.02 -13.50
CA TRP A 81 18.67 13.83 -13.40
C TRP A 81 18.55 13.09 -14.73
N LEU A 82 18.34 13.83 -15.82
CA LEU A 82 18.24 13.27 -17.17
C LEU A 82 19.58 12.73 -17.70
N GLN A 83 20.70 13.03 -17.05
CA GLN A 83 22.00 12.43 -17.39
C GLN A 83 22.35 11.18 -16.55
N VAL A 84 21.54 10.84 -15.54
CA VAL A 84 21.74 9.64 -14.71
C VAL A 84 21.55 8.36 -15.55
N LYS A 85 22.54 7.48 -15.50
CA LYS A 85 22.59 6.21 -16.27
C LYS A 85 22.78 4.98 -15.39
N THR A 86 23.13 5.15 -14.10
CA THR A 86 23.35 4.05 -13.18
C THR A 86 22.70 4.29 -11.81
N GLY A 87 22.49 3.21 -11.05
CA GLY A 87 21.98 3.31 -9.68
C GLY A 87 22.87 4.14 -8.76
N ASP A 88 24.20 4.03 -8.87
CA ASP A 88 25.13 4.81 -8.03
C ASP A 88 25.11 6.31 -8.38
N GLN A 89 24.94 6.67 -9.65
CA GLN A 89 24.76 8.07 -10.06
C GLN A 89 23.47 8.66 -9.49
N MET A 90 22.38 7.88 -9.49
CA MET A 90 21.12 8.28 -8.87
C MET A 90 21.29 8.48 -7.36
N GLU A 91 21.96 7.56 -6.67
CA GLU A 91 22.26 7.67 -5.24
C GLU A 91 23.10 8.91 -4.93
N ALA A 92 24.17 9.15 -5.68
CA ALA A 92 25.03 10.31 -5.51
C ALA A 92 24.27 11.62 -5.70
N LEU A 93 23.43 11.72 -6.74
CA LEU A 93 22.59 12.89 -7.00
C LEU A 93 21.62 13.14 -5.84
N LEU A 94 20.94 12.10 -5.36
CA LEU A 94 19.99 12.21 -4.24
C LEU A 94 20.70 12.58 -2.93
N LYS A 95 21.82 11.95 -2.58
CA LYS A 95 22.63 12.30 -1.39
C LYS A 95 23.13 13.75 -1.46
N ALA A 96 23.68 14.17 -2.59
CA ALA A 96 24.16 15.54 -2.79
C ALA A 96 23.03 16.59 -2.64
N SER A 97 21.83 16.26 -3.13
CA SER A 97 20.66 17.13 -3.00
C SER A 97 20.11 17.21 -1.57
N GLN A 98 20.32 16.17 -0.74
CA GLN A 98 19.81 16.13 0.63
C GLN A 98 20.51 17.15 1.52
N GLY A 99 21.84 17.29 1.41
CA GLY A 99 22.62 18.26 2.19
C GLY A 99 22.32 19.72 1.85
N LYS A 100 21.73 19.99 0.68
CA LYS A 100 21.38 21.33 0.19
C LYS A 100 19.87 21.60 0.19
N TYR A 101 19.07 20.68 0.75
CA TYR A 101 17.61 20.75 0.66
C TYR A 101 17.04 22.12 1.06
N GLY A 102 17.52 22.69 2.16
CA GLY A 102 17.04 23.99 2.67
C GLY A 102 17.38 25.21 1.81
N SER A 103 18.38 25.12 0.93
CA SER A 103 18.80 26.24 0.05
C SER A 103 18.09 26.26 -1.30
N TYR A 104 17.35 25.20 -1.63
CA TYR A 104 16.66 25.09 -2.90
C TYR A 104 15.33 25.85 -2.89
N SER A 105 14.88 26.21 -4.09
CA SER A 105 13.55 26.76 -4.33
C SER A 105 12.45 25.75 -3.96
N GLU A 106 11.22 26.23 -3.82
CA GLU A 106 10.10 25.43 -3.32
C GLU A 106 9.70 24.24 -4.22
N ASP A 107 9.73 24.41 -5.54
CA ASP A 107 9.44 23.33 -6.50
C ASP A 107 10.53 22.27 -6.51
N THR A 108 11.81 22.68 -6.41
CA THR A 108 12.93 21.76 -6.17
C THR A 108 12.79 21.01 -4.85
N ARG A 109 12.45 21.72 -3.76
CA ARG A 109 12.20 21.11 -2.44
C ARG A 109 11.03 20.13 -2.51
N TYR A 110 9.94 20.47 -3.19
CA TYR A 110 8.78 19.60 -3.38
C TYR A 110 9.14 18.32 -4.15
N PHE A 111 9.95 18.43 -5.22
CA PHE A 111 10.46 17.27 -5.95
C PHE A 111 11.34 16.39 -5.04
N LEU A 112 12.34 16.99 -4.39
CA LEU A 112 13.33 16.29 -3.58
C LEU A 112 12.73 15.61 -2.34
N ALA A 113 11.73 16.22 -1.69
CA ALA A 113 11.04 15.61 -0.56
C ALA A 113 10.41 14.25 -0.91
N GLN A 114 10.07 14.03 -2.17
CA GLN A 114 9.45 12.80 -2.64
C GLN A 114 10.49 11.79 -3.13
N MET A 115 11.53 12.26 -3.83
CA MET A 115 12.55 11.39 -4.39
C MET A 115 13.57 10.91 -3.35
N GLN A 116 13.87 11.70 -2.34
CA GLN A 116 14.80 11.31 -1.27
C GLN A 116 14.26 10.16 -0.40
N LEU A 117 12.96 9.86 -0.46
CA LEU A 117 12.37 8.65 0.13
C LEU A 117 12.95 7.35 -0.45
N ALA A 118 13.50 7.39 -1.66
CA ALA A 118 14.13 6.23 -2.28
C ALA A 118 15.49 5.89 -1.65
N LEU A 119 16.21 6.86 -1.06
CA LEU A 119 17.55 6.65 -0.50
C LEU A 119 17.67 5.42 0.41
N PRO A 120 16.83 5.22 1.45
CA PRO A 120 16.94 4.05 2.30
C PRO A 120 16.63 2.72 1.59
N LEU A 121 16.01 2.76 0.42
CA LEU A 121 15.62 1.61 -0.40
C LEU A 121 16.67 1.21 -1.44
N ARG A 122 17.86 1.83 -1.44
CA ARG A 122 18.98 1.40 -2.29
C ARG A 122 19.24 -0.10 -2.08
N GLY A 123 19.29 -0.83 -3.19
CA GLY A 123 19.57 -2.26 -3.22
C GLY A 123 18.60 -3.12 -2.41
N ILE A 124 17.35 -2.68 -2.21
CA ILE A 124 16.39 -3.38 -1.37
C ILE A 124 16.17 -4.84 -1.81
N VAL A 125 16.15 -5.14 -3.12
CA VAL A 125 16.00 -6.53 -3.61
C VAL A 125 17.21 -7.38 -3.20
N TRP A 126 18.42 -6.83 -3.34
CA TRP A 126 19.64 -7.51 -2.89
C TRP A 126 19.67 -7.73 -1.37
N ARG A 127 19.17 -6.77 -0.59
CA ARG A 127 19.07 -6.89 0.88
C ARG A 127 18.08 -7.97 1.28
N LEU A 128 16.97 -8.13 0.58
CA LEU A 128 15.93 -9.12 0.86
C LEU A 128 16.31 -10.54 0.40
N ARG A 129 17.28 -10.67 -0.51
CA ARG A 129 17.67 -11.93 -1.15
C ARG A 129 17.85 -13.13 -0.19
N PRO A 130 18.55 -13.01 0.97
CA PRO A 130 18.74 -14.16 1.86
C PRO A 130 17.45 -14.74 2.44
N LEU A 131 16.42 -13.90 2.64
CA LEU A 131 15.10 -14.34 3.13
C LEU A 131 14.48 -15.43 2.26
N PHE A 132 14.74 -15.37 0.96
CA PHE A 132 14.21 -16.29 -0.05
C PHE A 132 15.18 -17.43 -0.35
N GLU A 133 16.49 -17.18 -0.32
CA GLU A 133 17.50 -18.18 -0.69
C GLU A 133 17.88 -19.14 0.45
N GLU A 134 17.95 -18.66 1.69
CA GLU A 134 18.51 -19.41 2.83
C GLU A 134 17.45 -20.17 3.65
N GLY A 135 16.19 -20.17 3.18
CA GLY A 135 15.08 -20.73 3.93
C GLY A 135 15.06 -22.26 4.02
N LYS A 136 14.66 -22.78 5.19
CA LYS A 136 14.61 -24.23 5.49
C LYS A 136 13.40 -24.90 4.83
N GLY A 137 13.63 -25.74 3.82
CA GLY A 137 12.65 -26.63 3.18
C GLY A 137 13.36 -27.75 2.40
N PHE A 138 12.67 -28.84 2.03
CA PHE A 138 13.22 -30.00 1.31
C PHE A 138 13.89 -29.64 -0.04
N LEU A 139 13.54 -28.48 -0.61
CA LEU A 139 14.16 -27.89 -1.80
C LEU A 139 14.98 -26.62 -1.50
N GLY A 140 15.16 -26.21 -0.24
CA GLY A 140 15.30 -24.80 0.12
C GLY A 140 13.97 -24.07 -0.10
N ASN A 141 13.83 -22.80 0.26
CA ASN A 141 12.66 -21.99 -0.13
C ASN A 141 12.65 -21.62 -1.63
N LYS A 142 12.98 -22.59 -2.51
CA LYS A 142 13.11 -22.38 -3.95
C LYS A 142 11.82 -21.86 -4.59
N SER A 143 10.65 -22.30 -4.14
CA SER A 143 9.38 -21.83 -4.71
C SER A 143 9.11 -20.35 -4.45
N THR A 144 9.39 -19.88 -3.22
CA THR A 144 9.28 -18.45 -2.90
C THR A 144 10.40 -17.64 -3.54
N HIS A 145 11.60 -18.20 -3.67
CA HIS A 145 12.69 -17.57 -4.41
C HIS A 145 12.35 -17.37 -5.89
N VAL A 146 11.88 -18.41 -6.58
CA VAL A 146 11.47 -18.30 -7.99
C VAL A 146 10.32 -17.31 -8.15
N THR A 147 9.33 -17.37 -7.25
CA THR A 147 8.24 -16.37 -7.20
C THR A 147 8.78 -14.94 -7.07
N ALA A 148 9.69 -14.70 -6.13
CA ALA A 148 10.27 -13.37 -5.90
C ALA A 148 11.08 -12.91 -7.12
N VAL A 149 11.89 -13.80 -7.71
CA VAL A 149 12.63 -13.52 -8.95
C VAL A 149 11.68 -13.19 -10.09
N GLN A 150 10.58 -13.94 -10.25
CA GLN A 150 9.61 -13.72 -11.31
C GLN A 150 8.83 -12.41 -11.11
N ALA A 151 8.49 -12.04 -9.88
CA ALA A 151 7.87 -10.76 -9.56
C ALA A 151 8.80 -9.60 -9.92
N VAL A 152 10.08 -9.66 -9.53
CA VAL A 152 11.09 -8.66 -9.91
C VAL A 152 11.28 -8.60 -11.42
N ARG A 153 11.37 -9.74 -12.11
CA ARG A 153 11.48 -9.80 -13.57
C ARG A 153 10.27 -9.18 -14.25
N THR A 154 9.06 -9.52 -13.82
CA THR A 154 7.81 -8.98 -14.38
C THR A 154 7.75 -7.46 -14.21
N MET A 155 8.09 -6.96 -13.03
CA MET A 155 8.20 -5.53 -12.77
C MET A 155 9.23 -4.86 -13.70
N VAL A 156 10.44 -5.41 -13.80
CA VAL A 156 11.52 -4.90 -14.67
C VAL A 156 11.12 -4.92 -16.14
N SER A 157 10.52 -6.01 -16.62
CA SER A 157 10.03 -6.15 -17.99
C SER A 157 8.92 -5.15 -18.29
N GLY A 158 7.92 -5.03 -17.42
CA GLY A 158 6.85 -4.04 -17.58
C GLY A 158 7.41 -2.62 -17.62
N LEU A 159 8.35 -2.32 -16.73
CA LEU A 159 9.06 -1.05 -16.70
C LEU A 159 9.77 -0.72 -18.00
N LYS A 160 10.57 -1.66 -18.50
CA LYS A 160 11.30 -1.48 -19.75
C LYS A 160 10.38 -1.42 -20.95
N THR A 161 9.23 -2.08 -20.89
CA THR A 161 8.22 -2.05 -21.96
C THR A 161 7.56 -0.68 -22.05
N PHE A 162 7.11 -0.12 -20.92
CA PHE A 162 6.38 1.15 -20.90
C PHE A 162 7.31 2.39 -20.86
N LEU A 163 8.51 2.26 -20.31
CA LEU A 163 9.48 3.35 -20.10
C LEU A 163 10.90 2.91 -20.49
N PRO A 164 11.20 2.62 -21.78
CA PRO A 164 12.50 2.10 -22.23
C PRO A 164 13.61 3.15 -22.23
N THR A 165 13.98 3.68 -21.05
CA THR A 165 14.95 4.79 -20.93
C THR A 165 16.12 4.44 -20.02
N LYS A 166 17.24 5.16 -20.19
CA LYS A 166 18.43 4.98 -19.33
C LYS A 166 18.16 5.35 -17.87
N GLN A 167 17.23 6.27 -17.61
CA GLN A 167 16.80 6.65 -16.27
C GLN A 167 15.96 5.56 -15.62
N THR A 168 15.15 4.85 -16.41
CA THR A 168 14.47 3.63 -15.96
C THR A 168 15.47 2.54 -15.60
N ASP A 169 16.49 2.30 -16.44
CA ASP A 169 17.56 1.35 -16.13
C ASP A 169 18.31 1.71 -14.85
N ALA A 170 18.67 3.00 -14.68
CA ALA A 170 19.30 3.50 -13.46
C ALA A 170 18.42 3.28 -12.22
N SER A 171 17.11 3.54 -12.33
CA SER A 171 16.15 3.31 -11.26
C SER A 171 16.01 1.83 -10.92
N ILE A 172 15.99 0.95 -11.92
CA ILE A 172 15.99 -0.51 -11.71
C ILE A 172 17.25 -0.91 -10.94
N GLN A 173 18.44 -0.55 -11.43
CA GLN A 173 19.71 -0.81 -10.76
C GLN A 173 19.72 -0.27 -9.33
N PHE A 174 19.19 0.94 -9.12
CA PHE A 174 19.09 1.58 -7.81
C PHE A 174 18.37 0.69 -6.78
N PHE A 175 17.25 0.07 -7.15
CA PHE A 175 16.49 -0.79 -6.24
C PHE A 175 16.99 -2.25 -6.23
N THR A 176 17.58 -2.75 -7.32
CA THR A 176 17.91 -4.17 -7.45
C THR A 176 19.33 -4.54 -7.03
N GLU A 177 20.29 -3.65 -7.26
CA GLU A 177 21.71 -3.91 -7.04
C GLU A 177 22.18 -3.26 -5.73
N PRO A 178 23.17 -3.82 -5.00
CA PRO A 178 23.79 -3.10 -3.90
C PRO A 178 24.59 -1.90 -4.43
N SER A 179 24.78 -0.86 -3.62
CA SER A 179 25.80 0.16 -3.92
C SER A 179 27.19 -0.37 -3.60
N VAL A 180 28.22 0.30 -4.12
CA VAL A 180 29.62 -0.04 -3.86
C VAL A 180 30.01 0.03 -2.38
N GLU A 181 29.28 0.80 -1.58
CA GLU A 181 29.49 0.96 -0.13
C GLU A 181 28.78 -0.12 0.70
N MET A 182 27.85 -0.86 0.09
CA MET A 182 27.02 -1.83 0.82
C MET A 182 27.75 -3.14 1.09
N THR A 183 27.56 -3.69 2.28
CA THR A 183 28.16 -4.97 2.72
C THR A 183 27.08 -5.97 3.14
N LYS A 184 27.42 -7.27 3.14
CA LYS A 184 26.46 -8.36 3.45
C LYS A 184 25.75 -8.21 4.80
N SER A 185 26.33 -7.49 5.76
CA SER A 185 25.69 -7.21 7.06
C SER A 185 24.40 -6.38 6.95
N GLN A 186 24.16 -5.72 5.82
CA GLN A 186 22.94 -4.95 5.53
C GLN A 186 21.84 -5.79 4.88
N GLN A 187 22.10 -7.07 4.59
CA GLN A 187 21.07 -8.00 4.13
C GLN A 187 20.18 -8.45 5.29
N PHE A 188 18.95 -8.78 4.97
CA PHE A 188 17.97 -9.29 5.90
C PHE A 188 17.96 -10.81 5.84
N HIS A 189 18.07 -11.43 7.00
CA HIS A 189 17.99 -12.88 7.22
C HIS A 189 16.71 -13.27 7.99
N SER A 190 15.90 -12.30 8.42
CA SER A 190 14.57 -12.54 9.02
C SER A 190 13.57 -11.41 8.76
N ILE A 191 12.28 -11.67 8.96
CA ILE A 191 11.25 -10.63 8.85
C ILE A 191 11.27 -9.65 9.96
N SER A 192 11.55 -10.13 11.16
CA SER A 192 11.87 -9.28 12.29
C SER A 192 12.89 -8.18 11.91
N GLN A 193 13.97 -8.50 11.16
CA GLN A 193 14.91 -7.48 10.65
C GLN A 193 14.30 -6.54 9.61
N VAL A 194 13.45 -7.05 8.70
CA VAL A 194 12.71 -6.20 7.75
C VAL A 194 11.77 -5.25 8.48
N GLN A 195 10.93 -5.76 9.40
CA GLN A 195 10.03 -4.96 10.23
C GLN A 195 10.80 -3.89 11.00
N ASN A 196 11.95 -4.23 11.57
CA ASN A 196 12.81 -3.27 12.24
C ASN A 196 13.32 -2.18 11.29
N PHE A 197 13.79 -2.54 10.09
CA PHE A 197 14.20 -1.58 9.07
C PHE A 197 13.05 -0.65 8.65
N LEU A 198 11.83 -1.19 8.49
CA LEU A 198 10.66 -0.38 8.18
C LEU A 198 10.37 0.65 9.28
N MET A 199 10.44 0.24 10.54
CA MET A 199 10.15 1.10 11.69
C MET A 199 11.24 2.13 11.98
N THR A 200 12.50 1.75 11.85
CA THR A 200 13.64 2.59 12.26
C THR A 200 14.22 3.42 11.13
N THR A 201 13.98 3.04 9.88
CA THR A 201 14.54 3.73 8.71
C THR A 201 13.44 4.31 7.80
N ILE A 202 12.46 3.49 7.41
CA ILE A 202 11.45 3.92 6.43
C ILE A 202 10.40 4.86 7.03
N ILE A 203 9.85 4.55 8.20
CA ILE A 203 8.87 5.43 8.87
C ILE A 203 9.45 6.84 9.14
N PRO A 204 10.67 6.99 9.68
CA PRO A 204 11.29 8.31 9.82
C PRO A 204 11.44 9.05 8.49
N ALA A 205 11.90 8.38 7.43
CA ALA A 205 12.03 8.99 6.11
C ALA A 205 10.67 9.47 5.54
N ILE A 206 9.61 8.65 5.65
CA ILE A 206 8.25 9.03 5.24
C ILE A 206 7.74 10.22 6.06
N THR A 207 8.00 10.21 7.37
CA THR A 207 7.59 11.29 8.27
C THR A 207 8.29 12.60 7.92
N GLU A 208 9.60 12.56 7.66
CA GLU A 208 10.37 13.71 7.22
C GLU A 208 9.85 14.28 5.89
N ALA A 209 9.60 13.44 4.90
CA ALA A 209 9.01 13.87 3.62
C ALA A 209 7.62 14.49 3.81
N SER A 210 6.77 13.87 4.63
CA SER A 210 5.43 14.39 4.93
C SER A 210 5.51 15.77 5.59
N ASN A 211 6.41 15.96 6.55
CA ASN A 211 6.61 17.24 7.23
C ASN A 211 7.14 18.31 6.26
N ARG A 212 8.11 17.95 5.43
CA ARG A 212 8.68 18.83 4.40
C ARG A 212 7.61 19.30 3.40
N ILE A 213 6.77 18.40 2.91
CA ILE A 213 5.69 18.72 1.95
C ILE A 213 4.59 19.54 2.63
N THR A 214 4.26 19.23 3.88
CA THR A 214 3.30 20.01 4.66
C THR A 214 3.79 21.45 4.89
N ALA A 215 5.07 21.64 5.20
CA ALA A 215 5.65 22.98 5.33
C ALA A 215 5.55 23.77 4.02
N LEU A 216 5.89 23.16 2.88
CA LEU A 216 5.76 23.79 1.55
C LEU A 216 4.31 24.18 1.21
N SER A 217 3.33 23.42 1.68
CA SER A 217 1.91 23.75 1.48
C SER A 217 1.50 25.05 2.19
N LYS A 218 2.12 25.36 3.33
CA LYS A 218 1.83 26.56 4.14
C LYS A 218 2.51 27.80 3.58
N ASP A 219 3.78 27.68 3.18
CA ASP A 219 4.58 28.80 2.71
C ASP A 219 4.11 29.32 1.32
N GLY A 220 3.53 28.43 0.51
CA GLY A 220 3.19 28.70 -0.89
C GLY A 220 1.76 28.32 -1.29
N ALA A 221 0.77 28.54 -0.41
CA ALA A 221 -0.62 28.04 -0.52
C ALA A 221 -1.34 28.25 -1.86
N HIS A 222 -0.86 29.15 -2.73
CA HIS A 222 -1.46 29.45 -4.04
C HIS A 222 -0.56 29.12 -5.24
N LYS A 223 0.67 28.66 -5.00
CA LYS A 223 1.67 28.45 -6.06
C LYS A 223 1.53 27.09 -6.73
N ALA A 224 1.87 27.05 -8.03
CA ALA A 224 2.05 25.80 -8.76
C ALA A 224 3.51 25.35 -8.62
N PHE A 225 3.74 24.13 -8.15
CA PHE A 225 5.05 23.48 -8.29
C PHE A 225 5.11 22.84 -9.67
N ILE A 226 5.99 23.33 -10.53
CA ILE A 226 6.09 22.84 -11.90
C ILE A 226 6.86 21.53 -11.91
N TRP A 227 6.28 20.52 -12.54
CA TRP A 227 6.86 19.20 -12.70
C TRP A 227 7.11 18.94 -14.19
N ASP A 228 8.34 18.56 -14.54
CA ASP A 228 8.66 18.08 -15.90
C ASP A 228 8.48 16.56 -15.93
N ASN A 229 7.48 16.09 -16.67
CA ASN A 229 7.22 14.66 -16.84
C ASN A 229 8.39 13.92 -17.50
N LYS A 230 9.30 14.58 -18.24
CA LYS A 230 10.54 13.93 -18.70
C LYS A 230 11.39 13.42 -17.54
N MET A 231 11.32 13.99 -16.34
CA MET A 231 12.00 13.42 -15.16
C MET A 231 11.48 12.03 -14.79
N ALA A 232 10.21 11.76 -15.09
CA ALA A 232 9.53 10.49 -14.82
C ALA A 232 9.59 9.51 -16.00
N PHE A 233 9.50 10.02 -17.23
CA PHE A 233 9.35 9.20 -18.44
C PHE A 233 10.64 9.13 -19.27
N GLY A 234 11.64 9.97 -18.98
CA GLY A 234 12.95 10.01 -19.61
C GLY A 234 13.05 10.96 -20.82
N THR A 235 14.27 11.08 -21.36
CA THR A 235 14.63 12.11 -22.35
C THR A 235 13.95 11.99 -23.72
N GLY A 236 13.46 10.79 -24.09
CA GLY A 236 12.83 10.52 -25.39
C GLY A 236 11.30 10.46 -25.35
N THR A 237 10.67 11.22 -24.46
CA THR A 237 9.20 11.26 -24.29
C THR A 237 8.70 12.69 -24.39
N PHE A 238 7.43 12.91 -24.74
CA PHE A 238 6.83 14.25 -24.93
C PHE A 238 7.52 15.09 -26.02
N ASP A 239 7.67 14.53 -27.22
CA ASP A 239 8.26 15.24 -28.38
C ASP A 239 7.41 16.40 -28.88
N ASP A 240 6.09 16.33 -28.68
CA ASP A 240 5.12 17.40 -28.97
C ASP A 240 4.94 18.41 -27.82
N GLU A 241 5.67 18.20 -26.72
CA GLU A 241 5.61 18.97 -25.47
C GLU A 241 4.22 18.97 -24.76
N ILE A 242 3.23 18.24 -25.29
CA ILE A 242 1.88 18.18 -24.74
C ILE A 242 1.91 17.43 -23.40
N HIS A 243 1.40 18.05 -22.34
CA HIS A 243 1.44 17.50 -20.98
C HIS A 243 2.85 17.24 -20.42
N ARG A 244 3.91 17.77 -21.04
CA ARG A 244 5.26 17.64 -20.50
C ARG A 244 5.38 18.34 -19.14
N PHE A 245 4.94 19.59 -19.07
CA PHE A 245 4.98 20.38 -17.84
C PHE A 245 3.63 20.35 -17.14
N VAL A 246 3.62 19.95 -15.88
CA VAL A 246 2.40 19.80 -15.07
C VAL A 246 2.58 20.59 -13.77
N GLY A 247 1.65 21.49 -13.46
CA GLY A 247 1.73 22.28 -12.24
C GLY A 247 0.96 21.63 -11.11
N HIS A 248 1.67 21.15 -10.10
CA HIS A 248 1.08 20.58 -8.88
C HIS A 248 0.62 21.72 -7.98
N GLY A 249 -0.66 21.74 -7.61
CA GLY A 249 -1.23 22.68 -6.67
C GLY A 249 -1.62 22.01 -5.35
N PRO A 250 -2.40 22.71 -4.53
CA PRO A 250 -2.87 22.21 -3.23
C PRO A 250 -3.61 20.87 -3.30
N ALA A 251 -4.33 20.57 -4.39
CA ALA A 251 -4.94 19.25 -4.57
C ALA A 251 -3.89 18.14 -4.62
N GLU A 252 -2.88 18.25 -5.49
CA GLU A 252 -1.83 17.24 -5.68
C GLU A 252 -0.90 17.13 -4.45
N ILE A 253 -0.68 18.25 -3.75
CA ILE A 253 0.09 18.29 -2.50
C ILE A 253 -0.65 17.51 -1.40
N ASN A 254 -1.93 17.81 -1.17
CA ASN A 254 -2.74 17.10 -0.17
C ASN A 254 -2.86 15.62 -0.51
N PHE A 255 -3.04 15.28 -1.78
CA PHE A 255 -3.05 13.88 -2.24
C PHE A 255 -1.71 13.17 -1.96
N THR A 256 -0.59 13.87 -2.16
CA THR A 256 0.74 13.37 -1.84
C THR A 256 0.89 13.07 -0.35
N ILE A 257 0.46 13.99 0.51
CA ILE A 257 0.48 13.80 1.97
C ILE A 257 -0.44 12.62 2.36
N ALA A 258 -1.63 12.53 1.77
CA ALA A 258 -2.55 11.42 1.98
C ALA A 258 -1.91 10.05 1.66
N SER A 259 -1.14 9.99 0.58
CA SER A 259 -0.42 8.78 0.15
C SER A 259 0.71 8.40 1.11
N LEU A 260 1.45 9.39 1.63
CA LEU A 260 2.50 9.16 2.63
C LEU A 260 1.91 8.69 3.97
N ALA A 261 0.80 9.28 4.40
CA ALA A 261 0.07 8.83 5.59
C ALA A 261 -0.47 7.41 5.42
N ARG A 262 -0.96 7.05 4.22
CA ARG A 262 -1.36 5.68 3.90
C ARG A 262 -0.19 4.70 3.98
N ALA A 263 0.98 5.11 3.49
CA ALA A 263 2.19 4.30 3.57
C ALA A 263 2.62 4.03 5.02
N GLN A 264 2.58 5.05 5.88
CA GLN A 264 2.79 4.90 7.32
C GLN A 264 1.80 3.90 7.93
N HIS A 265 0.51 4.08 7.67
CA HIS A 265 -0.52 3.14 8.13
C HIS A 265 -0.21 1.68 7.76
N ASN A 266 0.10 1.40 6.48
CA ASN A 266 0.34 0.05 6.02
C ASN A 266 1.56 -0.59 6.71
N ILE A 267 2.65 0.16 6.86
CA ILE A 267 3.85 -0.30 7.56
C ILE A 267 3.54 -0.57 9.04
N LEU A 268 2.80 0.32 9.70
CA LEU A 268 2.49 0.18 11.13
C LEU A 268 1.63 -1.04 11.41
N VAL A 269 0.60 -1.30 10.59
CA VAL A 269 -0.20 -2.53 10.75
C VAL A 269 0.64 -3.77 10.49
N TYR A 270 1.45 -3.75 9.42
CA TYR A 270 2.34 -4.86 9.11
C TYR A 270 3.30 -5.17 10.26
N CYS A 271 3.87 -4.13 10.89
CA CYS A 271 4.79 -4.24 12.00
C CYS A 271 4.13 -4.51 13.36
N ALA A 272 2.83 -4.27 13.52
CA ALA A 272 2.09 -4.51 14.75
C ALA A 272 1.93 -6.00 15.07
N TYR A 273 1.84 -6.84 14.04
CA TYR A 273 1.72 -8.29 14.15
C TYR A 273 3.03 -8.99 13.79
N ASN A 274 3.19 -10.20 14.28
CA ASN A 274 4.32 -11.05 13.93
C ASN A 274 4.13 -11.68 12.55
N GLN A 275 5.13 -11.48 11.70
CA GLN A 275 5.11 -11.87 10.29
C GLN A 275 6.21 -12.90 9.97
N ASP A 276 6.88 -13.45 10.98
CA ASP A 276 8.05 -14.33 10.82
C ASP A 276 7.75 -15.60 10.02
N GLN A 277 6.54 -16.17 10.10
CA GLN A 277 6.22 -17.39 9.34
C GLN A 277 5.84 -17.13 7.88
N ALA A 278 5.77 -15.88 7.43
CA ALA A 278 5.14 -15.56 6.16
C ALA A 278 5.88 -16.16 4.92
N ILE A 279 7.23 -16.28 4.95
CA ILE A 279 8.02 -17.04 3.92
C ILE A 279 7.72 -18.51 3.95
N THR A 280 7.79 -19.09 5.13
CA THR A 280 7.64 -20.53 5.27
C THR A 280 6.23 -20.92 4.80
N LEU A 281 5.22 -20.15 5.20
CA LEU A 281 3.85 -20.34 4.79
C LEU A 281 3.67 -20.17 3.27
N ALA A 282 4.24 -19.12 2.67
CA ALA A 282 4.18 -18.93 1.23
C ALA A 282 4.88 -20.07 0.45
N GLY A 283 6.00 -20.58 0.97
CA GLY A 283 6.70 -21.73 0.39
C GLY A 283 5.90 -23.02 0.50
N GLU A 284 5.27 -23.25 1.65
CA GLU A 284 4.33 -24.37 1.86
C GLU A 284 3.14 -24.26 0.89
N MET A 285 2.50 -23.09 0.78
CA MET A 285 1.41 -22.86 -0.17
C MET A 285 1.85 -23.07 -1.63
N GLY A 286 2.98 -22.50 -2.04
CA GLY A 286 3.50 -22.65 -3.41
C GLY A 286 3.88 -24.10 -3.76
N SER A 287 4.28 -24.91 -2.78
CA SER A 287 4.61 -26.32 -2.99
C SER A 287 3.41 -27.19 -3.39
N HIS A 288 2.18 -26.78 -3.05
CA HIS A 288 0.96 -27.51 -3.39
C HIS A 288 0.63 -27.51 -4.89
N PHE A 289 1.32 -26.70 -5.70
CA PHE A 289 0.96 -26.52 -7.10
C PHE A 289 1.83 -27.21 -8.14
N GLY A 290 3.06 -27.57 -7.80
CA GLY A 290 4.04 -28.07 -8.78
C GLY A 290 4.47 -27.04 -9.86
N ILE A 291 3.86 -25.85 -9.89
CA ILE A 291 4.29 -24.64 -10.61
C ILE A 291 4.26 -23.53 -9.56
N ASP A 292 5.31 -22.71 -9.49
CA ASP A 292 5.46 -21.67 -8.47
C ASP A 292 4.31 -20.65 -8.54
N SER A 293 3.25 -20.89 -7.79
CA SER A 293 2.14 -19.95 -7.67
C SER A 293 2.62 -18.81 -6.78
N SER A 294 2.71 -17.61 -7.35
CA SER A 294 2.97 -16.45 -6.52
C SER A 294 1.78 -16.22 -5.59
N ILE A 295 2.02 -15.83 -4.34
CA ILE A 295 0.98 -15.22 -3.48
C ILE A 295 0.37 -13.94 -4.11
N PHE A 296 0.95 -13.47 -5.23
CA PHE A 296 0.52 -12.37 -6.08
C PHE A 296 -0.23 -12.82 -7.33
N ALA A 297 -0.59 -14.11 -7.44
CA ALA A 297 -1.51 -14.54 -8.49
C ALA A 297 -2.77 -13.69 -8.29
N SER A 298 -3.11 -12.92 -9.32
CA SER A 298 -4.09 -11.83 -9.25
C SER A 298 -5.48 -12.30 -8.79
N LYS A 299 -5.72 -13.61 -8.70
CA LYS A 299 -6.95 -14.20 -8.18
C LYS A 299 -6.61 -15.36 -7.25
N LYS A 300 -7.23 -15.39 -6.07
CA LYS A 300 -7.11 -16.49 -5.08
C LYS A 300 -7.55 -17.84 -5.63
N ASP A 301 -8.45 -17.83 -6.62
CA ASP A 301 -8.91 -19.01 -7.36
C ASP A 301 -7.80 -19.67 -8.19
N ASP A 302 -6.74 -18.91 -8.48
CA ASP A 302 -5.58 -19.45 -9.18
C ASP A 302 -4.78 -20.37 -8.26
N LEU A 303 -5.03 -20.38 -6.93
CA LEU A 303 -4.24 -21.07 -5.89
C LEU A 303 -4.35 -22.61 -5.84
N GLY A 304 -5.14 -23.26 -6.70
CA GLY A 304 -5.21 -24.74 -6.79
C GLY A 304 -5.59 -25.48 -5.48
N MET A 305 -5.83 -24.72 -4.41
CA MET A 305 -6.04 -25.12 -3.02
C MET A 305 -7.38 -24.56 -2.56
N THR A 306 -8.12 -25.38 -1.83
CA THR A 306 -9.35 -24.96 -1.16
C THR A 306 -9.05 -24.00 -0.01
N ASP A 307 -10.03 -23.16 0.37
CA ASP A 307 -9.89 -22.24 1.51
C ASP A 307 -9.57 -23.02 2.80
N LYS A 308 -10.16 -24.21 2.96
CA LYS A 308 -9.88 -25.12 4.08
C LYS A 308 -8.40 -25.51 4.16
N GLU A 309 -7.79 -25.87 3.04
CA GLU A 309 -6.37 -26.24 3.00
C GLU A 309 -5.50 -25.02 3.32
N ARG A 310 -5.80 -23.85 2.75
CA ARG A 310 -5.09 -22.59 3.06
C ARG A 310 -5.21 -22.24 4.54
N SER A 311 -6.43 -22.24 5.08
CA SER A 311 -6.70 -21.96 6.50
C SER A 311 -5.95 -22.93 7.42
N THR A 312 -5.88 -24.20 7.06
CA THR A 312 -5.12 -25.21 7.82
C THR A 312 -3.63 -24.88 7.89
N LEU A 313 -3.01 -24.50 6.77
CA LEU A 313 -1.60 -24.09 6.75
C LEU A 313 -1.37 -22.81 7.58
N VAL A 314 -2.22 -21.81 7.43
CA VAL A 314 -2.13 -20.56 8.20
C VAL A 314 -2.26 -20.85 9.70
N ARG A 315 -3.23 -21.67 10.12
CA ARG A 315 -3.41 -22.03 11.54
C ARG A 315 -2.21 -22.79 12.11
N ARG A 316 -1.51 -23.59 11.29
CA ARG A 316 -0.22 -24.21 11.67
C ARG A 316 0.89 -23.16 11.85
N ALA A 317 0.93 -22.12 11.02
CA ALA A 317 1.86 -21.02 11.20
C ALA A 317 1.52 -20.19 12.46
N VAL A 318 0.24 -20.00 12.77
CA VAL A 318 -0.25 -19.29 13.96
C VAL A 318 0.21 -19.97 15.25
N SER A 319 0.30 -21.32 15.29
CA SER A 319 0.88 -22.03 16.44
C SER A 319 2.36 -21.70 16.68
N LYS A 320 3.02 -21.07 15.71
CA LYS A 320 4.38 -20.51 15.80
C LYS A 320 4.35 -18.97 15.91
N ARG A 321 3.28 -18.42 16.48
CA ARG A 321 3.08 -16.98 16.75
C ARG A 321 2.85 -16.11 15.51
N PHE A 322 2.62 -16.69 14.34
CA PHE A 322 2.26 -15.91 13.15
C PHE A 322 0.93 -15.18 13.37
N LEU A 323 0.87 -13.93 12.93
CA LEU A 323 -0.28 -13.03 13.13
C LEU A 323 -0.63 -12.77 14.61
N GLU A 324 0.27 -13.11 15.56
CA GLU A 324 0.16 -12.69 16.96
C GLU A 324 0.53 -11.21 17.07
N LEU A 325 -0.27 -10.44 17.79
CA LEU A 325 0.02 -9.05 18.09
C LEU A 325 1.31 -8.98 18.93
N ARG A 326 2.26 -8.12 18.55
CA ARG A 326 3.59 -8.04 19.19
C ARG A 326 3.54 -7.31 20.54
N ASN A 327 2.72 -7.80 21.46
CA ASN A 327 2.59 -7.37 22.85
C ASN A 327 3.29 -8.37 23.79
N TYR A 328 4.56 -8.66 23.51
CA TYR A 328 5.29 -9.70 24.20
C TYR A 328 5.84 -9.23 25.53
N GLU A 329 5.95 -10.15 26.51
CA GLU A 329 6.54 -9.89 27.83
C GLU A 329 5.89 -8.69 28.57
N GLY A 330 4.58 -8.49 28.38
CA GLY A 330 3.84 -7.38 29.00
C GLY A 330 3.98 -6.04 28.27
N SER A 331 4.70 -5.97 27.15
CA SER A 331 4.74 -4.78 26.29
C SER A 331 3.38 -4.50 25.64
N GLN A 332 3.14 -3.23 25.29
CA GLN A 332 1.98 -2.80 24.50
C GLN A 332 2.37 -2.40 23.08
N TYR A 333 3.52 -2.87 22.60
CA TYR A 333 4.13 -2.38 21.36
C TYR A 333 3.21 -2.53 20.15
N GLY A 334 2.72 -3.75 19.88
CA GLY A 334 1.76 -4.00 18.79
C GLY A 334 0.49 -3.16 18.91
N SER A 335 -0.09 -3.05 20.10
CA SER A 335 -1.28 -2.21 20.34
C SER A 335 -1.01 -0.73 20.09
N GLN A 336 0.14 -0.21 20.50
CA GLN A 336 0.51 1.19 20.26
C GLN A 336 0.75 1.45 18.77
N LEU A 337 1.36 0.51 18.04
CA LEU A 337 1.48 0.59 16.58
C LEU A 337 0.11 0.62 15.89
N MET A 338 -0.85 -0.19 16.33
CA MET A 338 -2.22 -0.15 15.78
C MET A 338 -2.91 1.20 16.03
N LYS A 339 -2.75 1.79 17.21
CA LYS A 339 -3.26 3.15 17.49
C LYS A 339 -2.64 4.20 16.56
N GLN A 340 -1.33 4.13 16.35
CA GLN A 340 -0.64 5.06 15.44
C GLN A 340 -1.00 4.81 13.98
N ALA A 341 -1.25 3.56 13.59
CA ALA A 341 -1.76 3.20 12.27
C ALA A 341 -3.12 3.84 12.02
N TYR A 342 -4.02 3.85 13.01
CA TYR A 342 -5.31 4.51 12.90
C TYR A 342 -5.20 6.02 12.72
N ILE A 343 -4.31 6.68 13.45
CA ILE A 343 -4.03 8.11 13.25
C ILE A 343 -3.53 8.35 11.82
N ALA A 344 -2.60 7.53 11.33
CA ALA A 344 -2.08 7.63 9.96
C ALA A 344 -3.17 7.37 8.90
N LEU A 345 -4.08 6.42 9.15
CA LEU A 345 -5.25 6.16 8.30
C LEU A 345 -6.20 7.35 8.26
N LYS A 346 -6.55 7.90 9.42
CA LYS A 346 -7.41 9.08 9.51
C LYS A 346 -6.78 10.29 8.82
N ASN A 347 -5.48 10.52 9.03
CA ASN A 347 -4.71 11.54 8.31
C ASN A 347 -4.81 11.34 6.80
N SER A 348 -4.64 10.10 6.32
CA SER A 348 -4.79 9.78 4.89
C SER A 348 -6.16 10.20 4.35
N VAL A 349 -7.25 9.87 5.06
CA VAL A 349 -8.61 10.24 4.66
C VAL A 349 -8.84 11.74 4.73
N VAL A 350 -8.35 12.44 5.77
CA VAL A 350 -8.45 13.90 5.91
C VAL A 350 -7.76 14.59 4.72
N TYR A 351 -6.51 14.26 4.43
CA TYR A 351 -5.78 14.89 3.33
C TYR A 351 -6.35 14.51 1.96
N PHE A 352 -6.93 13.32 1.82
CA PHE A 352 -7.63 12.93 0.59
C PHE A 352 -8.92 13.75 0.39
N ASP A 353 -9.72 13.95 1.45
CA ASP A 353 -10.91 14.83 1.45
C ASP A 353 -10.53 16.28 1.10
N ARG A 354 -9.43 16.80 1.65
CA ARG A 354 -8.88 18.12 1.32
C ARG A 354 -8.50 18.22 -0.16
N SER A 355 -7.85 17.19 -0.70
CA SER A 355 -7.49 17.12 -2.10
C SER A 355 -8.72 17.17 -3.01
N ASN A 356 -9.72 16.32 -2.75
CA ASN A 356 -10.98 16.33 -3.51
C ASN A 356 -11.72 17.66 -3.40
N SER A 357 -11.74 18.24 -2.20
CA SER A 357 -12.33 19.56 -1.94
C SER A 357 -11.78 20.66 -2.83
N TYR A 358 -10.51 20.60 -3.24
CA TYR A 358 -9.91 21.55 -4.18
C TYR A 358 -10.34 21.33 -5.64
N LEU A 359 -10.75 20.12 -5.99
CA LEU A 359 -11.15 19.72 -7.35
C LEU A 359 -12.65 19.86 -7.62
N GLN A 360 -13.48 19.83 -6.58
CA GLN A 360 -14.93 20.00 -6.69
C GLN A 360 -15.30 21.28 -7.46
N GLY A 361 -16.23 21.16 -8.42
CA GLY A 361 -16.75 22.27 -9.20
C GLY A 361 -15.90 22.73 -10.38
N ARG A 362 -14.93 21.92 -10.84
CA ARG A 362 -14.08 22.27 -12.01
C ARG A 362 -14.23 21.31 -13.19
N GLU A 363 -14.07 21.84 -14.39
CA GLU A 363 -14.32 21.17 -15.69
C GLU A 363 -13.31 20.07 -16.07
N SER A 364 -12.25 19.83 -15.29
CA SER A 364 -11.34 18.71 -15.56
C SER A 364 -11.83 17.44 -14.87
N SER A 365 -11.78 16.30 -15.55
CA SER A 365 -11.92 14.96 -14.95
C SER A 365 -11.03 14.85 -13.70
N PRO A 366 -11.58 14.92 -12.46
CA PRO A 366 -10.79 14.86 -11.23
C PRO A 366 -9.97 13.57 -11.15
N ALA A 367 -10.43 12.54 -11.89
CA ALA A 367 -9.82 11.24 -12.06
C ALA A 367 -8.46 11.27 -12.78
N MET A 368 -8.07 12.32 -13.51
CA MET A 368 -6.72 12.39 -14.10
C MET A 368 -5.67 13.01 -13.16
N SER A 369 -6.09 13.89 -12.25
CA SER A 369 -5.22 14.52 -11.24
C SER A 369 -5.06 13.67 -9.97
N LEU A 370 -6.10 12.93 -9.58
CA LEU A 370 -6.06 11.96 -8.49
C LEU A 370 -6.10 10.58 -9.12
N ASN A 371 -5.04 9.79 -8.96
CA ASN A 371 -4.87 8.47 -9.58
C ASN A 371 -6.21 7.74 -9.81
N PRO A 372 -6.64 7.59 -11.08
CA PRO A 372 -7.95 7.04 -11.38
C PRO A 372 -8.07 5.59 -10.93
N ILE A 373 -6.95 4.86 -10.78
CA ILE A 373 -6.94 3.46 -10.30
C ILE A 373 -7.60 3.29 -8.93
N MET A 374 -7.57 4.30 -8.05
CA MET A 374 -8.23 4.17 -6.73
C MET A 374 -9.76 4.20 -6.81
N PHE A 375 -10.34 4.62 -7.94
CA PHE A 375 -11.79 4.78 -8.13
C PHE A 375 -12.24 4.37 -9.55
N GLN A 376 -11.39 3.64 -10.29
CA GLN A 376 -11.57 3.37 -11.72
C GLN A 376 -12.75 2.45 -11.99
N GLU A 377 -13.09 1.60 -11.01
CA GLU A 377 -14.24 0.71 -11.09
C GLU A 377 -15.57 1.48 -10.96
N ASP A 378 -15.56 2.70 -10.42
CA ASP A 378 -16.76 3.41 -9.97
C ASP A 378 -17.03 4.73 -10.70
N GLY A 379 -16.08 5.24 -11.51
CA GLY A 379 -16.23 6.49 -12.26
C GLY A 379 -16.26 7.77 -11.39
N PRO A 380 -16.21 8.97 -11.99
CA PRO A 380 -16.14 10.23 -11.26
C PRO A 380 -17.34 10.50 -10.34
N MET A 381 -18.53 9.98 -10.68
CA MET A 381 -19.77 10.18 -9.92
C MET A 381 -19.78 9.54 -8.53
N ASN A 382 -18.87 8.59 -8.27
CA ASN A 382 -18.81 7.86 -7.00
C ASN A 382 -17.69 8.35 -6.09
N LEU A 383 -16.83 9.28 -6.52
CA LEU A 383 -15.71 9.77 -5.72
C LEU A 383 -16.19 10.50 -4.46
N ASP A 384 -17.16 11.41 -4.57
CA ASP A 384 -17.71 12.14 -3.42
C ASP A 384 -18.41 11.20 -2.43
N LYS A 385 -19.15 10.21 -2.93
CA LYS A 385 -19.79 9.17 -2.11
C LYS A 385 -18.73 8.32 -1.41
N GLY A 386 -17.68 7.92 -2.13
CA GLY A 386 -16.56 7.17 -1.58
C GLY A 386 -15.85 7.93 -0.46
N ILE A 387 -15.60 9.22 -0.65
CA ILE A 387 -14.99 10.07 0.38
C ILE A 387 -15.90 10.22 1.60
N LYS A 388 -17.20 10.46 1.39
CA LYS A 388 -18.17 10.52 2.48
C LYS A 388 -18.17 9.22 3.30
N ASN A 389 -18.15 8.07 2.63
CA ASN A 389 -18.07 6.77 3.29
C ASN A 389 -16.75 6.61 4.05
N MET A 390 -15.61 6.93 3.44
CA MET A 390 -14.30 6.89 4.12
C MET A 390 -14.32 7.72 5.41
N LYS A 391 -14.85 8.95 5.35
CA LYS A 391 -14.98 9.85 6.51
C LYS A 391 -15.84 9.25 7.61
N ALA A 392 -17.02 8.73 7.26
CA ALA A 392 -17.92 8.10 8.22
C ALA A 392 -17.24 6.93 8.93
N VAL A 393 -16.60 6.05 8.15
CA VAL A 393 -15.98 4.83 8.64
C VAL A 393 -14.75 5.11 9.53
N VAL A 394 -13.90 6.08 9.20
CA VAL A 394 -12.77 6.45 10.09
C VAL A 394 -13.17 7.32 11.27
N SER A 395 -14.42 7.80 11.35
CA SER A 395 -14.86 8.65 12.46
C SER A 395 -15.58 7.87 13.56
N GLY A 396 -16.08 6.67 13.28
CA GLY A 396 -16.87 5.92 14.25
C GLY A 396 -17.51 4.66 13.67
N ILE A 397 -18.64 4.28 14.28
CA ILE A 397 -19.52 3.25 13.74
C ILE A 397 -20.24 3.84 12.52
N ALA A 398 -20.20 3.13 11.39
CA ALA A 398 -20.80 3.56 10.15
C ALA A 398 -21.59 2.43 9.50
N GLU A 399 -22.76 2.75 8.94
CA GLU A 399 -23.50 1.88 8.04
C GLU A 399 -23.01 2.13 6.61
N VAL A 400 -22.63 1.06 5.91
CA VAL A 400 -22.23 1.10 4.50
C VAL A 400 -23.19 0.24 3.69
N ARG A 401 -23.43 0.64 2.43
CA ARG A 401 -24.46 0.06 1.57
C ARG A 401 -23.87 -0.39 0.25
N ASP A 402 -24.17 -1.63 -0.14
CA ASP A 402 -23.90 -2.13 -1.47
C ASP A 402 -24.82 -1.41 -2.47
N PRO A 403 -24.29 -0.63 -3.43
CA PRO A 403 -25.13 0.04 -4.42
C PRO A 403 -25.89 -0.92 -5.34
N VAL A 404 -25.40 -2.16 -5.52
CA VAL A 404 -25.98 -3.17 -6.41
C VAL A 404 -27.13 -3.91 -5.75
N SER A 405 -26.89 -4.55 -4.60
CA SER A 405 -27.95 -5.33 -3.91
C SER A 405 -28.85 -4.47 -3.01
N GLY A 406 -28.36 -3.31 -2.59
CA GLY A 406 -29.04 -2.43 -1.64
C GLY A 406 -28.91 -2.84 -0.17
N GLU A 407 -28.24 -3.96 0.12
CA GLU A 407 -27.98 -4.45 1.48
C GLU A 407 -27.00 -3.55 2.21
N THR A 408 -27.10 -3.54 3.54
CA THR A 408 -26.25 -2.73 4.42
C THR A 408 -25.47 -3.58 5.40
N VAL A 409 -24.33 -3.06 5.84
CA VAL A 409 -23.51 -3.62 6.91
C VAL A 409 -23.02 -2.48 7.80
N THR A 410 -23.11 -2.70 9.11
CA THR A 410 -22.56 -1.76 10.11
C THR A 410 -21.16 -2.19 10.48
N ILE A 411 -20.20 -1.27 10.37
CA ILE A 411 -18.77 -1.48 10.67
C ILE A 411 -18.25 -0.45 11.68
N ASN A 412 -17.21 -0.84 12.43
CA ASN A 412 -16.54 -0.03 13.43
C ASN A 412 -15.02 -0.14 13.24
N VAL A 413 -14.49 0.60 12.26
CA VAL A 413 -13.04 0.66 12.01
C VAL A 413 -12.26 1.08 13.25
N PRO A 414 -12.66 2.15 13.99
CA PRO A 414 -11.89 2.57 15.16
C PRO A 414 -11.71 1.47 16.20
N ALA A 415 -12.70 0.59 16.39
CA ALA A 415 -12.59 -0.54 17.32
C ALA A 415 -11.49 -1.52 16.92
N PHE A 416 -11.28 -1.79 15.63
CA PHE A 416 -10.22 -2.72 15.17
C PHE A 416 -8.81 -2.22 15.52
N TYR A 417 -8.59 -0.91 15.47
CA TYR A 417 -7.28 -0.34 15.77
C TYR A 417 -7.07 -0.03 17.26
N ASN A 418 -8.14 0.34 17.98
CA ASN A 418 -8.07 0.64 19.40
C ASN A 418 -8.09 -0.63 20.27
N ASN A 419 -8.78 -1.67 19.81
CA ASN A 419 -8.89 -2.98 20.45
C ASN A 419 -8.52 -4.10 19.46
N PRO A 420 -7.28 -4.12 18.95
CA PRO A 420 -6.86 -5.14 17.99
C PRO A 420 -6.89 -6.53 18.62
N PRO A 421 -7.26 -7.58 17.87
CA PRO A 421 -7.25 -8.93 18.41
C PRO A 421 -5.81 -9.34 18.74
N THR A 422 -5.62 -10.15 19.78
CA THR A 422 -4.29 -10.67 20.15
C THR A 422 -3.71 -11.57 19.07
N SER A 423 -4.55 -12.15 18.22
CA SER A 423 -4.15 -12.82 16.99
C SER A 423 -5.19 -12.57 15.90
N LEU A 424 -4.77 -12.25 14.68
CA LEU A 424 -5.70 -12.11 13.55
C LEU A 424 -6.35 -13.45 13.14
N ALA A 425 -5.83 -14.58 13.62
CA ALA A 425 -6.37 -15.91 13.34
C ALA A 425 -7.80 -16.12 13.89
N VAL A 426 -8.21 -15.33 14.88
CA VAL A 426 -9.57 -15.37 15.44
C VAL A 426 -10.62 -14.85 14.47
N LEU A 427 -10.20 -14.10 13.44
CA LEU A 427 -11.09 -13.56 12.41
C LEU A 427 -11.27 -14.50 11.20
N MET A 428 -10.52 -15.61 11.16
CA MET A 428 -10.55 -16.55 10.04
C MET A 428 -11.79 -17.46 10.06
N ALA A 429 -12.16 -18.00 8.89
CA ALA A 429 -13.26 -18.96 8.74
C ALA A 429 -13.12 -20.16 9.68
N THR A 430 -14.22 -20.57 10.29
CA THR A 430 -14.33 -21.65 11.27
C THR A 430 -14.89 -22.94 10.67
N ASP A 431 -15.66 -22.85 9.58
CA ASP A 431 -16.23 -24.01 8.88
C ASP A 431 -16.14 -23.88 7.36
N PHE A 432 -16.12 -25.02 6.68
CA PHE A 432 -15.88 -25.14 5.25
C PHE A 432 -16.81 -26.16 4.61
N GLU A 433 -17.22 -25.88 3.37
CA GLU A 433 -18.10 -26.74 2.60
C GLU A 433 -17.50 -28.15 2.45
N GLY A 434 -18.24 -29.15 2.92
CA GLY A 434 -17.84 -30.55 2.89
C GLY A 434 -18.04 -31.22 1.51
N GLY A 435 -17.90 -32.54 1.49
CA GLY A 435 -18.18 -33.37 0.32
C GLY A 435 -16.95 -33.91 -0.41
N GLU A 436 -17.22 -34.74 -1.40
CA GLU A 436 -16.22 -35.40 -2.23
C GLU A 436 -15.56 -34.44 -3.23
N VAL A 437 -14.34 -34.79 -3.68
CA VAL A 437 -13.59 -34.04 -4.69
C VAL A 437 -14.34 -33.97 -6.01
N GLN A 438 -15.11 -35.02 -6.31
CA GLN A 438 -15.96 -35.10 -7.47
C GLN A 438 -17.43 -35.22 -7.02
N LYS A 439 -18.35 -34.72 -7.82
CA LYS A 439 -19.78 -34.90 -7.62
C LYS A 439 -20.41 -35.44 -8.90
N THR A 440 -21.44 -36.26 -8.74
CA THR A 440 -22.21 -36.78 -9.88
C THR A 440 -23.39 -35.87 -10.15
N ILE A 441 -23.53 -35.41 -11.39
CA ILE A 441 -24.70 -34.64 -11.87
C ILE A 441 -25.38 -35.40 -13.01
N LYS A 442 -26.71 -35.27 -13.14
CA LYS A 442 -27.42 -35.83 -14.29
C LYS A 442 -27.49 -34.82 -15.42
N ASN A 443 -27.13 -35.23 -16.64
CA ASN A 443 -27.32 -34.40 -17.82
C ASN A 443 -28.79 -34.42 -18.29
N LYS A 444 -29.12 -33.65 -19.34
CA LYS A 444 -30.48 -33.59 -19.91
C LYS A 444 -31.01 -34.93 -20.41
N LYS A 445 -30.14 -35.91 -20.66
CA LYS A 445 -30.48 -37.29 -21.08
C LYS A 445 -30.60 -38.26 -19.90
N GLY A 446 -30.41 -37.78 -18.66
CA GLY A 446 -30.44 -38.61 -17.45
C GLY A 446 -29.15 -39.38 -17.16
N GLU A 447 -28.11 -39.19 -17.96
CA GLU A 447 -26.80 -39.84 -17.78
C GLU A 447 -26.04 -39.17 -16.63
N ASN A 448 -25.34 -39.98 -15.83
CA ASN A 448 -24.48 -39.50 -14.75
C ASN A 448 -23.16 -38.96 -15.33
N LEU A 449 -22.89 -37.69 -15.09
CA LEU A 449 -21.62 -37.04 -15.36
C LEU A 449 -20.88 -36.83 -14.03
N VAL A 450 -19.64 -37.29 -13.96
CA VAL A 450 -18.76 -37.04 -12.82
C VAL A 450 -18.00 -35.74 -13.10
N VAL A 451 -18.21 -34.73 -12.25
CA VAL A 451 -17.60 -33.40 -12.39
C VAL A 451 -16.82 -33.05 -11.13
N ARG A 452 -15.81 -32.18 -11.23
CA ARG A 452 -15.09 -31.68 -10.07
C ARG A 452 -16.00 -30.83 -9.19
N ASN A 453 -15.91 -31.01 -7.88
CA ASN A 453 -16.63 -30.21 -6.91
C ASN A 453 -15.83 -28.95 -6.55
N TYR A 454 -16.06 -27.86 -7.29
CA TYR A 454 -15.36 -26.59 -7.09
C TYR A 454 -15.77 -25.83 -5.83
N THR A 455 -16.89 -26.21 -5.19
CA THR A 455 -17.33 -25.56 -3.95
C THR A 455 -16.78 -26.26 -2.70
N ARG A 456 -16.21 -27.46 -2.84
CA ARG A 456 -15.56 -28.20 -1.74
C ARG A 456 -14.47 -27.35 -1.10
N GLY A 457 -14.52 -27.26 0.22
CA GLY A 457 -13.52 -26.57 1.04
C GLY A 457 -13.60 -25.05 0.97
N ARG A 458 -14.64 -24.48 0.35
CA ARG A 458 -14.98 -23.05 0.42
C ARG A 458 -15.39 -22.68 1.85
N SER A 459 -15.00 -21.51 2.32
CA SER A 459 -15.41 -20.99 3.63
C SER A 459 -16.93 -20.76 3.70
N ILE A 460 -17.59 -21.23 4.76
CA ILE A 460 -19.05 -21.09 4.94
C ILE A 460 -19.46 -20.53 6.31
N ALA A 461 -18.54 -20.45 7.27
CA ALA A 461 -18.83 -19.89 8.59
C ALA A 461 -17.64 -19.15 9.21
N TRP A 462 -17.94 -18.14 10.03
CA TRP A 462 -17.00 -17.39 10.86
C TRP A 462 -17.54 -17.29 12.29
N ASP A 463 -16.65 -16.97 13.24
CA ASP A 463 -17.07 -16.65 14.61
C ASP A 463 -17.60 -15.20 14.67
N ASN A 464 -18.92 -15.05 14.54
CA ASN A 464 -19.58 -13.74 14.63
C ASN A 464 -19.30 -13.02 15.96
N ASN A 465 -19.00 -13.73 17.06
CA ASN A 465 -18.63 -13.09 18.33
C ASN A 465 -17.24 -12.47 18.28
N ALA A 466 -16.30 -13.08 17.56
CA ALA A 466 -14.98 -12.47 17.33
C ALA A 466 -15.09 -11.19 16.47
N TRP A 467 -16.05 -11.18 15.54
CA TRP A 467 -16.27 -10.08 14.60
C TRP A 467 -17.13 -8.93 15.13
N LYS A 468 -18.06 -9.16 16.06
CA LYS A 468 -19.10 -8.17 16.43
C LYS A 468 -18.57 -6.81 16.92
N GLN A 469 -17.37 -6.77 17.50
CA GLN A 469 -16.75 -5.51 17.88
C GLN A 469 -16.31 -4.65 16.68
N TYR A 470 -16.01 -5.27 15.54
CA TYR A 470 -15.53 -4.62 14.31
C TYR A 470 -16.62 -4.51 13.25
N VAL A 471 -17.55 -5.46 13.23
CA VAL A 471 -18.74 -5.50 12.38
C VAL A 471 -19.95 -5.70 13.29
N PRO A 472 -20.46 -4.64 13.96
CA PRO A 472 -21.58 -4.75 14.91
C PRO A 472 -22.80 -5.47 14.35
N SER A 473 -23.06 -5.32 13.06
CA SER A 473 -24.16 -6.00 12.38
C SER A 473 -24.04 -7.53 12.32
N ALA A 474 -22.89 -8.12 12.66
CA ALA A 474 -22.69 -9.57 12.73
C ALA A 474 -23.32 -10.23 13.95
N GLU A 475 -23.64 -9.46 15.00
CA GLU A 475 -24.28 -10.01 16.21
C GLU A 475 -25.66 -10.59 15.91
N GLY A 476 -25.90 -11.83 16.35
CA GLY A 476 -27.16 -12.53 16.10
C GLY A 476 -27.37 -13.02 14.66
N GLN A 477 -26.39 -12.83 13.76
CA GLN A 477 -26.50 -13.25 12.37
C GLN A 477 -26.14 -14.73 12.16
N LYS A 478 -26.51 -15.27 10.98
CA LYS A 478 -26.12 -16.60 10.52
C LYS A 478 -24.58 -16.74 10.47
N PRO A 479 -24.00 -17.95 10.64
CA PRO A 479 -22.55 -18.14 10.64
C PRO A 479 -21.83 -17.68 9.35
N GLY A 480 -22.51 -17.72 8.20
CA GLY A 480 -21.96 -17.28 6.91
C GLY A 480 -22.09 -15.77 6.63
N TYR A 481 -22.59 -14.97 7.57
CA TYR A 481 -22.86 -13.54 7.38
C TYR A 481 -21.62 -12.74 7.00
N MET A 482 -20.43 -13.13 7.47
CA MET A 482 -19.21 -12.38 7.18
C MET A 482 -18.87 -12.33 5.69
N ALA A 483 -19.18 -13.38 4.91
CA ALA A 483 -19.03 -13.34 3.46
C ALA A 483 -19.94 -12.30 2.79
N ASP A 484 -21.19 -12.18 3.28
CA ASP A 484 -22.13 -11.17 2.81
C ASP A 484 -21.64 -9.75 3.18
N ALA A 485 -21.23 -9.56 4.43
CA ALA A 485 -20.67 -8.31 4.95
C ALA A 485 -19.44 -7.84 4.15
N GLN A 486 -18.51 -8.75 3.87
CA GLN A 486 -17.34 -8.49 3.03
C GLN A 486 -17.73 -8.02 1.64
N ARG A 487 -18.64 -8.74 0.97
CA ARG A 487 -19.11 -8.36 -0.37
C ARG A 487 -19.69 -6.94 -0.36
N ILE A 488 -20.51 -6.61 0.64
CA ILE A 488 -21.09 -5.27 0.80
C ILE A 488 -20.00 -4.21 1.01
N ILE A 489 -18.99 -4.50 1.84
CA ILE A 489 -17.84 -3.59 2.07
C ILE A 489 -17.03 -3.36 0.78
N GLN A 490 -16.81 -4.41 -0.01
CA GLN A 490 -16.05 -4.33 -1.26
C GLN A 490 -16.77 -3.52 -2.34
N TYR A 491 -18.08 -3.71 -2.49
CA TYR A 491 -18.88 -2.95 -3.46
C TYR A 491 -19.30 -1.55 -2.97
N SER A 492 -19.13 -1.24 -1.68
CA SER A 492 -19.40 0.10 -1.16
C SER A 492 -18.23 1.05 -1.49
N PRO A 493 -18.44 2.08 -2.35
CA PRO A 493 -17.36 2.97 -2.79
C PRO A 493 -16.57 3.55 -1.61
N GLY A 494 -15.24 3.54 -1.73
CA GLY A 494 -14.30 4.05 -0.72
C GLY A 494 -14.17 3.22 0.56
N THR A 495 -15.05 2.24 0.82
CA THR A 495 -15.06 1.50 2.09
C THR A 495 -13.92 0.48 2.15
N SER A 496 -13.71 -0.28 1.07
CA SER A 496 -12.61 -1.25 0.94
C SER A 496 -11.23 -0.60 1.15
N ALA A 497 -11.05 0.64 0.67
CA ALA A 497 -9.81 1.40 0.85
C ALA A 497 -9.50 1.70 2.33
N VAL A 498 -10.47 1.61 3.24
CA VAL A 498 -10.29 1.87 4.69
C VAL A 498 -10.36 0.56 5.49
N PHE A 499 -11.24 -0.36 5.12
CA PHE A 499 -11.49 -1.62 5.84
C PHE A 499 -10.64 -2.81 5.34
N GLY A 500 -9.80 -2.63 4.32
CA GLY A 500 -9.19 -3.72 3.57
C GLY A 500 -8.36 -4.73 4.37
N LEU A 501 -7.83 -4.39 5.54
CA LEU A 501 -7.02 -5.30 6.36
C LEU A 501 -7.86 -6.38 7.08
N PRO A 502 -8.90 -6.02 7.87
CA PRO A 502 -9.88 -7.00 8.33
C PRO A 502 -10.49 -7.80 7.17
N ASP A 503 -10.79 -7.15 6.05
CA ASP A 503 -11.40 -7.77 4.86
C ASP A 503 -10.59 -8.96 4.31
N MET A 504 -9.26 -8.94 4.45
CA MET A 504 -8.40 -10.06 4.02
C MET A 504 -8.69 -11.40 4.72
N PHE A 505 -9.27 -11.40 5.93
CA PHE A 505 -9.50 -12.60 6.75
C PHE A 505 -10.84 -13.30 6.51
N VAL A 506 -11.70 -12.72 5.67
CA VAL A 506 -12.96 -13.34 5.24
C VAL A 506 -12.77 -14.20 3.98
N HIS A 507 -11.57 -14.20 3.37
CA HIS A 507 -11.22 -15.00 2.18
C HIS A 507 -10.36 -16.24 2.45
#